data_AF-A0A7S3AJ32-F1
#
_entry.id   AF-A0A7S3AJ32-F1
#
_cell.length_a   1.000
_cell.length_b   1.000
_cell.length_c   1.000
_cell.angle_alpha   90.00
_cell.angle_beta   90.00
_cell.angle_gamma   90.00
#
_symmetry.space_group_name_H-M   'P 1'
#
loop_
_entity.id
_entity.type
_entity.pdbx_description
1 polymer ?
#
loop_
_entity_poly.entity_id
_entity_poly.type
_entity_poly.pdbx_seq_one_letter_code
_entity_poly.pdbx_strand_id
1 'polypeptide(L)'
;ICCLDADDMIAESYFMTAMKLVAATPGVNLVYAKQQFFGEWRWQWVPPELQVDDAIVRGPLPVMTLFRRALWEGTPYGFDEALPKGHEDWAFWLQLTRLPLQHKRIDEFLTLYRYKKESKMRNRQRNNPEVPRLMRCLFPDLYPVRKLLIDHHVLLLPNGFTEAVQMDVSVSQHLHPHRAAPHLWVGMILEAKGDLSAAATAYSRSRVVAMPYDWQPTFRLWRVARRLGDAEVARECRDALVRLWGEDQLAWYSTDVDGPVVSYVDTAGKAPKVNASLQNSLLLWQDSR
;
A
#
# COMPACT_ATOMS: atom_id res chain seq x y z
N ILE A 1 19.26 -5.66 11.85
CA ILE A 1 18.21 -4.84 12.49
C ILE A 1 16.98 -5.72 12.62
N CYS A 2 16.36 -5.77 13.79
CA CYS A 2 15.12 -6.48 14.06
C CYS A 2 14.21 -5.51 14.83
N CYS A 3 13.00 -5.28 14.34
CA CYS A 3 11.99 -4.50 15.04
C CYS A 3 11.17 -5.43 15.94
N LEU A 4 10.74 -4.96 17.09
CA LEU A 4 9.93 -5.73 18.03
C LEU A 4 8.91 -4.81 18.68
N ASP A 5 7.63 -5.13 18.49
CA ASP A 5 6.55 -4.39 19.13
C ASP A 5 6.57 -4.65 20.64
N ALA A 6 6.16 -3.65 21.42
CA ALA A 6 6.28 -3.66 22.88
C ALA A 6 5.47 -4.78 23.56
N ASP A 7 4.50 -5.37 22.88
CA ASP A 7 3.69 -6.48 23.38
C ASP A 7 3.97 -7.83 22.72
N ASP A 8 4.88 -7.87 21.74
CA ASP A 8 5.36 -9.08 21.09
C ASP A 8 6.60 -9.66 21.79
N MET A 9 6.95 -10.90 21.44
CA MET A 9 8.13 -11.58 21.97
C MET A 9 8.88 -12.32 20.86
N ILE A 10 10.13 -12.67 21.12
CA ILE A 10 10.92 -13.59 20.30
C ILE A 10 11.41 -14.74 21.18
N ALA A 11 11.57 -15.92 20.61
CA ALA A 11 12.13 -17.06 21.33
C ALA A 11 13.60 -16.79 21.70
N GLU A 12 14.06 -17.33 22.82
CA GLU A 12 15.45 -17.18 23.28
C GLU A 12 16.47 -17.66 22.22
N SER A 13 16.11 -18.67 21.44
CA SER A 13 16.94 -19.21 20.36
C SER A 13 16.91 -18.39 19.07
N TYR A 14 16.01 -17.40 18.92
CA TYR A 14 15.74 -16.73 17.63
C TYR A 14 17.00 -16.18 16.96
N PHE A 15 17.76 -15.34 17.66
CA PHE A 15 18.96 -14.73 17.10
C PHE A 15 20.06 -15.76 16.86
N MET A 16 20.22 -16.75 17.74
CA MET A 16 21.22 -17.80 17.54
C MET A 16 20.92 -18.63 16.29
N THR A 17 19.67 -19.00 16.07
CA THR A 17 19.25 -19.73 14.86
C THR A 17 19.39 -18.87 13.61
N ALA A 18 18.95 -17.61 13.65
CA ALA A 18 19.10 -16.68 12.54
C ALA A 18 20.58 -16.43 12.16
N MET A 19 21.46 -16.26 13.15
CA MET A 19 22.88 -16.00 12.91
C MET A 19 23.66 -17.21 12.42
N LYS A 20 23.31 -18.42 12.86
CA LYS A 20 23.84 -19.65 12.23
C LYS A 20 23.51 -19.70 10.74
N LEU A 21 22.28 -19.36 10.37
CA LEU A 21 21.83 -19.37 8.98
C LEU A 21 22.52 -18.27 8.14
N VAL A 22 22.68 -17.06 8.68
CA VAL A 22 23.42 -15.98 8.01
C VAL A 22 24.91 -16.34 7.84
N ALA A 23 25.53 -16.98 8.84
CA ALA A 23 26.93 -17.42 8.75
C ALA A 23 27.12 -18.52 7.70
N ALA A 24 26.16 -19.45 7.59
CA ALA A 24 26.20 -20.55 6.63
C ALA A 24 25.86 -20.12 5.19
N THR A 25 25.18 -18.98 4.99
CA THR A 25 24.73 -18.52 3.68
C THR A 25 25.20 -17.07 3.44
N PRO A 26 26.45 -16.86 2.99
CA PRO A 26 26.93 -15.54 2.61
C PRO A 26 25.99 -14.87 1.60
N GLY A 27 25.70 -13.58 1.81
CA GLY A 27 24.79 -12.81 0.96
C GLY A 27 23.37 -12.69 1.50
N VAL A 28 22.93 -13.55 2.42
CA VAL A 28 21.62 -13.40 3.08
C VAL A 28 21.52 -12.03 3.73
N ASN A 29 20.48 -11.29 3.36
CA ASN A 29 20.21 -9.94 3.82
C ASN A 29 18.85 -9.79 4.51
N LEU A 30 18.03 -10.84 4.50
CA LEU A 30 16.70 -10.87 5.11
C LEU A 30 16.41 -12.26 5.71
N VAL A 31 16.00 -12.33 6.96
CA VAL A 31 15.67 -13.59 7.66
C VAL A 31 14.38 -13.42 8.44
N TYR A 32 13.42 -14.30 8.23
CA TYR A 32 12.14 -14.34 8.95
C TYR A 32 11.88 -15.76 9.46
N ALA A 33 11.03 -15.91 10.46
CA ALA A 33 10.67 -17.21 11.03
C ALA A 33 9.16 -17.45 10.96
N LYS A 34 8.73 -18.69 11.21
CA LYS A 34 7.32 -18.96 11.49
C LYS A 34 6.90 -18.20 12.76
N GLN A 35 5.64 -17.79 12.81
CA GLN A 35 5.12 -16.95 13.88
C GLN A 35 4.07 -17.69 14.71
N GLN A 36 4.26 -17.71 16.03
CA GLN A 36 3.31 -18.25 16.99
C GLN A 36 2.48 -17.09 17.56
N PHE A 37 1.17 -17.18 17.43
CA PHE A 37 0.25 -16.23 18.05
C PHE A 37 -0.04 -16.69 19.48
N PHE A 38 -0.03 -15.75 20.43
CA PHE A 38 -0.33 -16.00 21.84
C PHE A 38 -1.19 -14.89 22.44
N GLY A 39 -1.60 -15.01 23.71
CA GLY A 39 -2.51 -14.07 24.36
C GLY A 39 -3.95 -14.58 24.31
N GLU A 40 -4.87 -13.77 23.77
CA GLU A 40 -6.30 -14.08 23.73
C GLU A 40 -6.67 -15.15 22.69
N TRP A 41 -5.79 -15.38 21.71
CA TRP A 41 -5.94 -16.43 20.71
C TRP A 41 -4.59 -17.11 20.46
N ARG A 42 -4.62 -18.39 20.14
CA ARG A 42 -3.43 -19.19 19.82
C ARG A 42 -3.58 -19.80 18.43
N TRP A 43 -2.70 -19.42 17.53
CA TRP A 43 -2.62 -19.99 16.19
C TRP A 43 -1.18 -19.89 15.67
N GLN A 44 -0.88 -20.59 14.59
CA GLN A 44 0.45 -20.70 14.03
C GLN A 44 0.48 -20.23 12.60
N TRP A 45 1.15 -19.12 12.33
CA TRP A 45 1.36 -18.65 10.98
C TRP A 45 2.66 -19.19 10.41
N VAL A 46 2.55 -19.79 9.23
CA VAL A 46 3.69 -20.12 8.38
C VAL A 46 3.72 -19.09 7.24
N PRO A 47 4.56 -18.04 7.33
CA PRO A 47 4.71 -17.11 6.23
C PRO A 47 5.12 -17.88 4.97
N PRO A 48 4.50 -17.61 3.82
CA PRO A 48 4.91 -18.23 2.56
C PRO A 48 6.36 -17.87 2.26
N GLU A 49 7.00 -18.65 1.38
CA GLU A 49 8.26 -18.21 0.81
C GLU A 49 8.06 -16.88 0.07
N LEU A 50 9.00 -15.97 0.26
CA LEU A 50 8.89 -14.63 -0.26
C LEU A 50 9.00 -14.67 -1.77
N GLN A 51 7.91 -14.24 -2.42
CA GLN A 51 7.88 -13.93 -3.83
C GLN A 51 7.59 -12.43 -3.95
N VAL A 52 8.45 -11.72 -4.69
CA VAL A 52 8.33 -10.27 -4.87
C VAL A 52 6.96 -9.90 -5.44
N ASP A 53 6.49 -10.66 -6.43
CA ASP A 53 5.19 -10.45 -7.08
C ASP A 53 3.99 -10.67 -6.14
N ASP A 54 4.17 -11.44 -5.06
CA ASP A 54 3.11 -11.74 -4.09
C ASP A 54 3.04 -10.71 -2.95
N ALA A 55 4.07 -9.86 -2.78
CA ALA A 55 4.14 -8.89 -1.68
C ALA A 55 2.99 -7.87 -1.71
N ILE A 56 2.46 -7.57 -2.91
CA ILE A 56 1.33 -6.65 -3.09
C ILE A 56 -0.01 -7.24 -2.62
N VAL A 57 -0.13 -8.57 -2.53
CA VAL A 57 -1.38 -9.29 -2.17
C VAL A 57 -1.29 -9.90 -0.77
N ARG A 58 -0.15 -10.49 -0.41
CA ARG A 58 -0.01 -11.33 0.80
C ARG A 58 0.29 -10.57 2.09
N GLY A 59 0.47 -9.26 2.00
CA GLY A 59 0.81 -8.43 3.16
C GLY A 59 2.30 -8.48 3.52
N PRO A 60 2.67 -7.82 4.64
CA PRO A 60 4.06 -7.78 5.11
C PRO A 60 4.53 -9.12 5.65
N LEU A 61 5.85 -9.30 5.70
CA LEU A 61 6.47 -10.29 6.57
C LEU A 61 6.24 -9.92 8.05
N PRO A 62 6.42 -10.86 9.01
CA PRO A 62 6.42 -10.52 10.43
C PRO A 62 7.32 -9.32 10.74
N VAL A 63 6.85 -8.37 11.57
CA VAL A 63 7.64 -7.17 11.96
C VAL A 63 9.00 -7.53 12.58
N MET A 64 9.08 -8.70 13.24
CA MET A 64 10.29 -9.30 13.81
C MET A 64 11.28 -9.87 12.77
N THR A 65 11.06 -9.62 11.48
CA THR A 65 12.00 -10.00 10.42
C THR A 65 13.34 -9.30 10.63
N LEU A 66 14.41 -10.08 10.60
CA LEU A 66 15.78 -9.59 10.72
C LEU A 66 16.32 -9.19 9.33
N PHE A 67 16.74 -7.94 9.18
CA PHE A 67 17.30 -7.43 7.92
C PHE A 67 18.66 -6.76 8.10
N ARG A 68 19.48 -6.74 7.05
CA ARG A 68 20.73 -5.96 7.03
C ARG A 68 20.43 -4.46 7.03
N ARG A 69 21.27 -3.69 7.71
CA ARG A 69 21.19 -2.22 7.74
C ARG A 69 21.19 -1.60 6.33
N ALA A 70 21.93 -2.16 5.39
CA ALA A 70 21.94 -1.71 4.00
C ALA A 70 20.54 -1.77 3.33
N LEU A 71 19.65 -2.67 3.75
CA LEU A 71 18.27 -2.69 3.26
C LEU A 71 17.48 -1.49 3.79
N TRP A 72 17.67 -1.10 5.05
CA TRP A 72 17.07 0.11 5.63
C TRP A 72 17.54 1.37 4.90
N GLU A 73 18.86 1.51 4.78
CA GLU A 73 19.50 2.65 4.10
C GLU A 73 19.17 2.71 2.61
N GLY A 74 18.84 1.56 1.99
CA GLY A 74 18.40 1.45 0.60
C GLY A 74 16.92 1.79 0.39
N THR A 75 16.12 2.00 1.44
CA THR A 75 14.74 2.48 1.30
C THR A 75 14.65 4.00 1.48
N PRO A 76 13.86 4.70 0.66
CA PRO A 76 13.76 6.16 0.74
C PRO A 76 13.04 6.65 2.01
N TYR A 77 12.12 5.86 2.58
CA TYR A 77 11.25 6.30 3.67
C TYR A 77 11.21 5.37 4.88
N GLY A 78 11.92 4.23 4.88
CA GLY A 78 11.81 3.25 5.96
C GLY A 78 10.36 2.89 6.25
N PHE A 79 9.97 2.98 7.52
CA PHE A 79 8.56 3.03 7.91
C PHE A 79 7.97 4.39 7.53
N ASP A 80 7.14 4.43 6.49
CA ASP A 80 6.72 5.67 5.84
C ASP A 80 5.78 6.52 6.72
N GLU A 81 6.35 7.53 7.38
CA GLU A 81 5.63 8.44 8.29
C GLU A 81 4.59 9.32 7.59
N ALA A 82 4.65 9.42 6.26
CA ALA A 82 3.62 10.13 5.51
C ALA A 82 2.29 9.37 5.53
N LEU A 83 2.29 8.06 5.74
CA LEU A 83 1.07 7.27 5.76
C LEU A 83 0.25 7.59 7.03
N PRO A 84 -1.08 7.83 6.92
CA PRO A 84 -1.93 7.84 8.10
C PRO A 84 -1.74 6.54 8.88
N LYS A 85 -1.54 6.62 10.20
CA LYS A 85 -1.01 5.52 11.03
C LYS A 85 -1.51 4.12 10.61
N GLY A 86 -0.65 3.11 10.70
CA GLY A 86 -0.93 1.74 10.30
C GLY A 86 -0.47 1.46 8.87
N HIS A 87 -0.13 0.19 8.61
CA HIS A 87 0.41 -0.30 7.35
C HIS A 87 1.80 0.28 6.97
N GLU A 88 2.49 0.94 7.89
CA GLU A 88 3.87 1.40 7.72
C GLU A 88 4.84 0.22 7.51
N ASP A 89 4.58 -0.91 8.16
CA ASP A 89 5.31 -2.17 8.01
C ASP A 89 5.14 -2.76 6.60
N TRP A 90 3.93 -2.71 6.06
CA TRP A 90 3.64 -3.12 4.68
C TRP A 90 4.24 -2.16 3.67
N ALA A 91 4.16 -0.85 3.90
CA ALA A 91 4.81 0.14 3.04
C ALA A 91 6.34 -0.04 3.04
N PHE A 92 6.95 -0.31 4.19
CA PHE A 92 8.38 -0.66 4.26
C PHE A 92 8.67 -1.95 3.49
N TRP A 93 7.84 -2.98 3.66
CA TRP A 93 7.97 -4.25 2.95
C TRP A 93 7.95 -4.08 1.43
N LEU A 94 7.02 -3.27 0.91
CA LEU A 94 6.92 -2.96 -0.53
C LEU A 94 8.08 -2.10 -1.05
N GLN A 95 8.77 -1.34 -0.19
CA GLN A 95 10.01 -0.66 -0.60
C GLN A 95 11.16 -1.67 -0.76
N LEU A 96 11.24 -2.67 0.14
CA LEU A 96 12.28 -3.69 0.09
C LEU A 96 12.24 -4.56 -1.16
N THR A 97 11.06 -4.76 -1.77
CA THR A 97 10.93 -5.55 -3.00
C THR A 97 11.65 -4.93 -4.21
N ARG A 98 12.02 -3.64 -4.13
CA ARG A 98 12.82 -2.95 -5.15
C ARG A 98 14.33 -3.19 -5.01
N LEU A 99 14.75 -3.88 -3.95
CA LEU A 99 16.15 -4.17 -3.66
C LEU A 99 16.47 -5.64 -3.95
N PRO A 100 17.74 -6.00 -4.21
CA PRO A 100 18.12 -7.40 -4.37
C PRO A 100 17.99 -8.13 -3.03
N LEU A 101 16.88 -8.85 -2.84
CA LEU A 101 16.60 -9.61 -1.63
C LEU A 101 17.16 -11.03 -1.72
N GLN A 102 18.05 -11.38 -0.78
CA GLN A 102 18.48 -12.75 -0.51
C GLN A 102 17.93 -13.15 0.84
N HIS A 103 16.77 -13.79 0.80
CA HIS A 103 15.97 -14.07 1.98
C HIS A 103 16.06 -15.54 2.40
N LYS A 104 15.82 -15.81 3.68
CA LYS A 104 15.67 -17.16 4.22
C LYS A 104 14.59 -17.21 5.29
N ARG A 105 13.75 -18.26 5.24
CA ARG A 105 12.78 -18.57 6.28
C ARG A 105 13.34 -19.61 7.24
N ILE A 106 13.33 -19.32 8.54
CA ILE A 106 13.57 -20.30 9.61
C ILE A 106 12.30 -21.13 9.77
N ASP A 107 12.44 -22.46 9.82
CA ASP A 107 11.28 -23.37 9.85
C ASP A 107 10.71 -23.60 11.26
N GLU A 108 11.28 -22.97 12.28
CA GLU A 108 10.81 -22.99 13.67
C GLU A 108 9.89 -21.77 13.97
N PHE A 109 9.00 -21.93 14.95
CA PHE A 109 8.13 -20.86 15.46
C PHE A 109 8.88 -19.99 16.48
N LEU A 110 9.68 -19.04 16.00
CA LEU A 110 10.59 -18.25 16.83
C LEU A 110 10.18 -16.78 17.00
N THR A 111 9.20 -16.32 16.25
CA THR A 111 8.57 -15.00 16.46
C THR A 111 7.23 -15.22 17.15
N LEU A 112 6.93 -14.43 18.18
CA LEU A 112 5.74 -14.60 18.99
C LEU A 112 4.91 -13.31 18.93
N TYR A 113 3.79 -13.37 18.24
CA TYR A 113 2.88 -12.24 18.07
C TYR A 113 1.77 -12.29 19.11
N ARG A 114 1.55 -11.20 19.85
CA ARG A 114 0.46 -11.15 20.82
C ARG A 114 -0.86 -10.81 20.14
N TYR A 115 -1.74 -11.80 20.10
CA TYR A 115 -3.12 -11.61 19.73
C TYR A 115 -3.94 -11.00 20.88
N LYS A 116 -4.67 -9.93 20.54
CA LYS A 116 -5.66 -9.20 21.35
C LYS A 116 -6.85 -8.86 20.48
N LYS A 117 -8.05 -9.38 20.76
CA LYS A 117 -9.23 -9.19 19.89
C LYS A 117 -9.44 -7.71 19.55
N GLU A 118 -9.25 -6.82 20.52
CA GLU A 118 -9.33 -5.36 20.38
C GLU A 118 -7.94 -4.70 20.45
N SER A 119 -7.05 -5.02 19.49
CA SER A 119 -5.78 -4.32 19.39
C SER A 119 -5.93 -2.94 18.74
N LYS A 120 -5.00 -2.02 19.03
CA LYS A 120 -4.93 -0.71 18.33
C LYS A 120 -4.94 -0.89 16.82
N MET A 121 -4.15 -1.83 16.30
CA MET A 121 -4.08 -2.12 14.87
C MET A 121 -5.39 -2.68 14.31
N ARG A 122 -5.98 -3.71 14.94
CA ARG A 122 -7.24 -4.33 14.45
C ARG A 122 -8.40 -3.35 14.49
N ASN A 123 -8.55 -2.62 15.60
CA ASN A 123 -9.57 -1.58 15.71
C ASN A 123 -9.37 -0.52 14.62
N ARG A 124 -8.13 -0.17 14.32
CA ARG A 124 -7.80 0.80 13.28
C ARG A 124 -8.04 0.28 11.86
N GLN A 125 -7.71 -0.97 11.56
CA GLN A 125 -8.04 -1.58 10.26
C GLN A 125 -9.55 -1.65 10.03
N ARG A 126 -10.31 -1.99 11.08
CA ARG A 126 -11.78 -1.99 11.03
C ARG A 126 -12.36 -0.59 10.85
N ASN A 127 -11.81 0.39 11.57
CA ASN A 127 -12.36 1.74 11.59
C ASN A 127 -11.87 2.61 10.44
N ASN A 128 -10.70 2.31 9.86
CA ASN A 128 -10.05 3.10 8.81
C ASN A 128 -9.74 2.23 7.57
N PRO A 129 -10.78 1.64 6.92
CA PRO A 129 -10.59 0.78 5.75
C PRO A 129 -9.93 1.49 4.56
N GLU A 130 -9.87 2.81 4.55
CA GLU A 130 -9.23 3.66 3.55
C GLU A 130 -7.70 3.61 3.58
N VAL A 131 -7.06 3.33 4.73
CA VAL A 131 -5.58 3.42 4.85
C VAL A 131 -4.84 2.49 3.90
N PRO A 132 -5.24 1.21 3.69
CA PRO A 132 -4.66 0.38 2.65
C PRO A 132 -4.73 1.00 1.23
N ARG A 133 -5.75 1.80 0.93
CA ARG A 133 -5.89 2.49 -0.37
C ARG A 133 -4.85 3.61 -0.49
N LEU A 134 -4.65 4.36 0.59
CA LEU A 134 -3.63 5.41 0.66
C LEU A 134 -2.22 4.81 0.55
N MET A 135 -1.97 3.69 1.23
CA MET A 135 -0.71 2.95 1.11
C MET A 135 -0.43 2.52 -0.33
N ARG A 136 -1.44 2.04 -1.07
CA ARG A 136 -1.26 1.70 -2.50
C ARG A 136 -0.94 2.90 -3.37
N CYS A 137 -1.48 4.08 -3.04
CA CYS A 137 -1.14 5.32 -3.74
C CYS A 137 0.34 5.70 -3.62
N LEU A 138 1.07 5.18 -2.62
CA LEU A 138 2.52 5.37 -2.49
C LEU A 138 3.34 4.61 -3.56
N PHE A 139 2.73 3.62 -4.22
CA PHE A 139 3.40 2.71 -5.14
C PHE A 139 2.67 2.63 -6.50
N PRO A 140 2.57 3.76 -7.25
CA PRO A 140 1.85 3.84 -8.52
C PRO A 140 2.43 2.95 -9.64
N ASP A 141 3.67 2.53 -9.47
CA ASP A 141 4.44 1.63 -10.33
C ASP A 141 4.24 0.14 -9.98
N LEU A 142 3.91 -0.18 -8.73
CA LEU A 142 3.72 -1.58 -8.29
C LEU A 142 2.28 -2.05 -8.43
N TYR A 143 1.31 -1.16 -8.25
CA TYR A 143 -0.11 -1.52 -8.35
C TYR A 143 -0.64 -1.26 -9.76
N PRO A 144 -1.46 -2.18 -10.33
CA PRO A 144 -2.11 -1.93 -11.61
C PRO A 144 -2.90 -0.63 -11.59
N VAL A 145 -2.78 0.19 -12.65
CA VAL A 145 -3.48 1.49 -12.77
C VAL A 145 -4.97 1.35 -12.44
N ARG A 146 -5.64 0.31 -12.97
CA ARG A 146 -7.06 0.07 -12.69
C ARG A 146 -7.35 -0.16 -11.20
N LYS A 147 -6.48 -0.87 -10.49
CA LYS A 147 -6.64 -1.09 -9.04
C LYS A 147 -6.58 0.22 -8.27
N LEU A 148 -5.68 1.12 -8.66
CA LEU A 148 -5.55 2.46 -8.07
C LEU A 148 -6.72 3.37 -8.43
N LEU A 149 -7.22 3.33 -9.66
CA LEU A 149 -8.43 4.07 -10.06
C LEU A 149 -9.68 3.62 -9.28
N ILE A 150 -9.82 2.31 -9.01
CA ILE A 150 -10.88 1.79 -8.12
C ILE A 150 -10.70 2.34 -6.69
N ASP A 151 -9.46 2.36 -6.18
CA ASP A 151 -9.19 2.95 -4.87
C ASP A 151 -9.57 4.44 -4.83
N HIS A 152 -9.19 5.21 -5.86
CA HIS A 152 -9.57 6.61 -5.99
C HIS A 152 -11.09 6.78 -6.00
N HIS A 153 -11.82 5.95 -6.76
CA HIS A 153 -13.28 6.00 -6.80
C HIS A 153 -13.88 5.83 -5.41
N VAL A 154 -13.43 4.82 -4.66
CA VAL A 154 -13.92 4.57 -3.29
C VAL A 154 -13.58 5.72 -2.33
N LEU A 155 -12.36 6.27 -2.44
CA LEU A 155 -11.93 7.41 -1.61
C LEU A 155 -12.73 8.69 -1.89
N LEU A 156 -13.32 8.81 -3.08
CA LEU A 156 -14.11 9.99 -3.49
C LEU A 156 -15.61 9.85 -3.19
N LEU A 157 -16.08 8.68 -2.75
CA LEU A 157 -17.45 8.51 -2.30
C LEU A 157 -17.70 9.36 -1.05
N PRO A 158 -18.98 9.69 -0.75
CA PRO A 158 -19.34 10.24 0.56
C PRO A 158 -18.79 9.33 1.68
N ASN A 159 -18.09 9.93 2.65
CA ASN A 159 -17.41 9.21 3.74
C ASN A 159 -16.26 8.27 3.30
N GLY A 160 -15.67 8.50 2.12
CA GLY A 160 -14.48 7.77 1.66
C GLY A 160 -13.25 7.95 2.56
N PHE A 161 -13.27 8.97 3.42
CA PHE A 161 -12.29 9.20 4.49
C PHE A 161 -13.01 9.46 5.82
N THR A 162 -12.61 8.75 6.86
CA THR A 162 -13.01 9.07 8.24
C THR A 162 -12.38 10.39 8.70
N GLU A 163 -13.00 11.06 9.67
CA GLU A 163 -12.45 12.30 10.24
C GLU A 163 -11.04 12.10 10.81
N ALA A 164 -10.79 10.94 11.43
CA ALA A 164 -9.48 10.59 11.97
C ALA A 164 -8.41 10.53 10.86
N VAL A 165 -8.73 9.91 9.71
CA VAL A 165 -7.77 9.84 8.60
C VAL A 165 -7.64 11.19 7.90
N GLN A 166 -8.70 11.99 7.78
CA GLN A 166 -8.57 13.36 7.26
C GLN A 166 -7.60 14.21 8.10
N MET A 167 -7.66 14.09 9.43
CA MET A 167 -6.74 14.76 10.33
C MET A 167 -5.30 14.24 10.14
N ASP A 168 -5.10 12.92 10.10
CA ASP A 168 -3.78 12.32 9.88
C ASP A 168 -3.19 12.74 8.51
N VAL A 169 -4.00 12.83 7.45
CA VAL A 169 -3.59 13.32 6.13
C VAL A 169 -3.17 14.79 6.17
N SER A 170 -3.92 15.63 6.88
CA SER A 170 -3.58 17.05 7.06
C SER A 170 -2.25 17.22 7.80
N VAL A 171 -2.04 16.46 8.88
CA VAL A 171 -0.77 16.44 9.62
C VAL A 171 0.37 15.95 8.73
N SER A 172 0.16 14.88 7.98
CA SER A 172 1.14 14.33 7.04
C SER A 172 1.55 15.35 5.96
N GLN A 173 0.59 16.09 5.39
CA GLN A 173 0.89 17.15 4.42
C GLN A 173 1.76 18.24 5.04
N HIS A 174 1.51 18.61 6.29
CA HIS A 174 2.29 19.62 7.01
C HIS A 174 3.71 19.16 7.34
N LEU A 175 3.86 17.92 7.82
CA LEU A 175 5.15 17.35 8.20
C LEU A 175 6.00 16.96 6.98
N HIS A 176 5.35 16.63 5.86
CA HIS A 176 6.02 16.14 4.66
C HIS A 176 5.58 16.90 3.39
N PRO A 177 5.80 18.23 3.32
CA PRO A 177 5.30 19.07 2.22
C PRO A 177 5.95 18.76 0.86
N HIS A 178 7.08 18.04 0.85
CA HIS A 178 7.77 17.62 -0.37
C HIS A 178 7.33 16.24 -0.89
N ARG A 179 6.36 15.59 -0.23
CA ARG A 179 5.82 14.30 -0.66
C ARG A 179 4.57 14.52 -1.48
N ALA A 180 4.46 13.87 -2.63
CA ALA A 180 3.28 14.01 -3.51
C ALA A 180 2.00 13.43 -2.89
N ALA A 181 2.11 12.28 -2.21
CA ALA A 181 0.95 11.53 -1.74
C ALA A 181 0.07 12.29 -0.72
N PRO A 182 0.60 13.01 0.28
CA PRO A 182 -0.23 13.82 1.17
C PRO A 182 -1.04 14.89 0.44
N HIS A 183 -0.45 15.58 -0.55
CA HIS A 183 -1.17 16.55 -1.38
C HIS A 183 -2.24 15.89 -2.27
N LEU A 184 -1.94 14.70 -2.80
CA LEU A 184 -2.90 13.90 -3.58
C LEU A 184 -4.14 13.56 -2.73
N TRP A 185 -3.93 13.08 -1.51
CA TRP A 185 -5.01 12.69 -0.60
C TRP A 185 -5.83 13.90 -0.14
N VAL A 186 -5.18 15.03 0.16
CA VAL A 186 -5.88 16.30 0.43
C VAL A 186 -6.77 16.71 -0.75
N GLY A 187 -6.26 16.59 -1.98
CA GLY A 187 -7.06 16.83 -3.18
C GLY A 187 -8.29 15.92 -3.28
N MET A 188 -8.14 14.63 -2.96
CA MET A 188 -9.26 13.67 -2.95
C MET A 188 -10.30 14.02 -1.88
N ILE A 189 -9.87 14.42 -0.69
CA ILE A 189 -10.78 14.84 0.40
C ILE A 189 -11.58 16.08 -0.03
N LEU A 190 -10.92 17.07 -0.64
CA LEU A 190 -11.57 18.31 -1.10
C LEU A 190 -12.53 18.03 -2.26
N GLU A 191 -12.12 17.18 -3.20
CA GLU A 191 -12.97 16.79 -4.33
C GLU A 191 -14.22 16.03 -3.86
N ALA A 192 -14.08 15.12 -2.91
CA ALA A 192 -15.21 14.40 -2.31
C ALA A 192 -16.20 15.34 -1.60
N LYS A 193 -15.70 16.46 -1.05
CA LYS A 193 -16.52 17.54 -0.46
C LYS A 193 -17.13 18.49 -1.49
N GLY A 194 -16.80 18.34 -2.77
CA GLY A 194 -17.27 19.20 -3.85
C GLY A 194 -16.48 20.49 -4.05
N ASP A 195 -15.41 20.72 -3.28
CA ASP A 195 -14.53 21.88 -3.47
C ASP A 195 -13.50 21.59 -4.57
N LEU A 196 -13.97 21.68 -5.82
CA LEU A 196 -13.18 21.37 -7.00
C LEU A 196 -12.00 22.33 -7.18
N SER A 197 -12.15 23.60 -6.81
CA SER A 197 -11.07 24.60 -6.95
C SER A 197 -9.92 24.31 -5.99
N ALA A 198 -10.23 24.03 -4.72
CA ALA A 198 -9.21 23.64 -3.75
C ALA A 198 -8.60 22.28 -4.08
N ALA A 199 -9.40 21.32 -4.57
CA ALA A 199 -8.90 20.04 -5.05
C ALA A 199 -7.90 20.19 -6.20
N ALA A 200 -8.21 21.01 -7.22
CA ALA A 200 -7.31 21.31 -8.32
C ALA A 200 -5.98 21.90 -7.81
N THR A 201 -6.05 22.83 -6.84
CA THR A 201 -4.85 23.40 -6.21
C THR A 201 -4.00 22.34 -5.52
N ALA A 202 -4.61 21.43 -4.77
CA ALA A 202 -3.91 20.34 -4.09
C ALA A 202 -3.28 19.35 -5.08
N TYR A 203 -4.00 18.96 -6.14
CA TYR A 203 -3.47 18.08 -7.18
C TYR A 203 -2.33 18.73 -7.97
N SER A 204 -2.40 20.03 -8.25
CA SER A 204 -1.29 20.78 -8.85
C SER A 204 -0.04 20.76 -7.97
N ARG A 205 -0.19 20.99 -6.66
CA ARG A 205 0.93 20.88 -5.70
C ARG A 205 1.51 19.47 -5.67
N SER A 206 0.65 18.46 -5.62
CA SER A 206 1.05 17.05 -5.66
C SER A 206 1.85 16.73 -6.93
N ARG A 207 1.36 17.18 -8.09
CA ARG A 207 2.00 16.99 -9.41
C ARG A 207 3.39 17.63 -9.47
N VAL A 208 3.60 18.80 -8.87
CA VAL A 208 4.91 19.48 -8.86
C VAL A 208 5.99 18.68 -8.14
N VAL A 209 5.62 17.96 -7.07
CA VAL A 209 6.57 17.17 -6.26
C VAL A 209 6.49 15.66 -6.56
N ALA A 210 5.69 15.27 -7.57
CA ALA A 210 5.52 13.89 -7.98
C ALA A 210 6.75 13.36 -8.72
N MET A 211 7.04 12.07 -8.54
CA MET A 211 8.03 11.39 -9.35
C MET A 211 7.55 11.30 -10.81
N PRO A 212 8.43 11.26 -11.81
CA PRO A 212 8.03 11.24 -13.22
C PRO A 212 7.08 10.10 -13.62
N TYR A 213 7.13 8.97 -12.89
CA TYR A 213 6.27 7.81 -13.11
C TYR A 213 4.92 7.90 -12.37
N ASP A 214 4.74 8.84 -11.44
CA ASP A 214 3.50 8.98 -10.68
C ASP A 214 2.46 9.79 -11.46
N TRP A 215 1.60 9.06 -12.15
CA TRP A 215 0.54 9.58 -13.00
C TRP A 215 -0.66 10.12 -12.20
N GLN A 216 -0.82 9.73 -10.93
CA GLN A 216 -2.05 9.93 -10.18
C GLN A 216 -2.44 11.40 -10.04
N PRO A 217 -1.53 12.33 -9.65
CA PRO A 217 -1.88 13.74 -9.50
C PRO A 217 -2.30 14.38 -10.83
N THR A 218 -1.60 14.05 -11.92
CA THR A 218 -1.92 14.54 -13.27
C THR A 218 -3.28 14.06 -13.73
N PHE A 219 -3.61 12.78 -13.49
CA PHE A 219 -4.93 12.22 -13.82
C PHE A 219 -6.06 12.88 -13.02
N ARG A 220 -5.86 13.10 -11.72
CA ARG A 220 -6.86 13.77 -10.88
C ARG A 220 -7.05 15.24 -11.28
N LEU A 221 -5.96 15.96 -11.52
CA LEU A 221 -5.99 17.36 -11.98
C LEU A 221 -6.70 17.50 -13.33
N TRP A 222 -6.39 16.62 -14.28
CA TRP A 222 -7.06 16.57 -15.58
C TRP A 222 -8.59 16.50 -15.45
N ARG A 223 -9.08 15.60 -14.57
CA ARG A 223 -10.51 15.43 -14.36
C ARG A 223 -11.17 16.64 -13.71
N VAL A 224 -10.56 17.19 -12.67
CA VAL A 224 -11.11 18.35 -11.97
C VAL A 224 -11.08 19.59 -12.86
N ALA A 225 -10.01 19.81 -13.62
CA ALA A 225 -9.91 20.91 -14.59
C ALA A 225 -11.03 20.85 -15.64
N ARG A 226 -11.35 19.67 -16.18
CA ARG A 226 -12.50 19.48 -17.09
C ARG A 226 -13.83 19.87 -16.45
N ARG A 227 -14.05 19.50 -15.18
CA ARG A 227 -15.28 19.82 -14.44
C ARG A 227 -15.39 21.31 -14.10
N LEU A 228 -14.26 21.99 -13.90
CA LEU A 228 -14.17 23.43 -13.68
C LEU A 228 -14.26 24.25 -14.99
N GLY A 229 -14.12 23.60 -16.15
CA GLY A 229 -14.04 24.30 -17.44
C GLY A 229 -12.68 24.91 -17.76
N ASP A 230 -11.62 24.52 -17.03
CA ASP A 230 -10.25 24.96 -17.29
C ASP A 230 -9.64 24.15 -18.43
N ALA A 231 -9.86 24.64 -19.66
CA ALA A 231 -9.46 23.95 -20.89
C ALA A 231 -7.94 23.86 -21.07
N GLU A 232 -7.19 24.84 -20.55
CA GLU A 232 -5.73 24.88 -20.68
C GLU A 232 -5.08 23.79 -19.82
N VAL A 233 -5.40 23.78 -18.52
CA VAL A 233 -4.87 22.77 -17.59
C VAL A 233 -5.35 21.37 -17.98
N ALA A 234 -6.61 21.23 -18.42
CA ALA A 234 -7.13 19.96 -18.89
C ALA A 234 -6.36 19.44 -20.10
N ARG A 235 -6.06 20.28 -21.10
CA ARG A 235 -5.28 19.90 -22.29
C ARG A 235 -3.86 19.48 -21.89
N GLU A 236 -3.18 20.27 -21.08
CA GLU A 236 -1.81 19.95 -20.65
C GLU A 236 -1.70 18.61 -19.90
N CYS A 237 -2.63 18.38 -18.97
CA CYS A 237 -2.64 17.12 -18.21
C CYS A 237 -2.98 15.94 -19.12
N ARG A 238 -3.93 16.11 -20.05
CA ARG A 238 -4.27 15.08 -21.04
C ARG A 238 -3.06 14.71 -21.89
N ASP A 239 -2.35 15.71 -22.43
CA ASP A 239 -1.19 15.48 -23.28
C ASP A 239 -0.08 14.73 -22.53
N ALA A 240 0.11 15.02 -21.23
CA ALA A 240 1.02 14.29 -20.38
C ALA A 240 0.61 12.81 -20.19
N LEU A 241 -0.68 12.54 -19.99
CA LEU A 241 -1.20 11.19 -19.83
C LEU A 241 -1.17 10.40 -21.15
N VAL A 242 -1.46 11.04 -22.28
CA VAL A 242 -1.33 10.43 -23.62
C VAL A 242 0.12 10.07 -23.91
N ARG A 243 1.09 10.90 -23.52
CA ARG A 243 2.52 10.53 -23.64
C ARG A 243 2.88 9.29 -22.82
N LEU A 244 2.21 9.05 -21.69
CA LEU A 244 2.49 7.91 -20.82
C LEU A 244 1.79 6.63 -21.29
N TRP A 245 0.54 6.72 -21.74
CA TRP A 245 -0.31 5.56 -21.98
C TRP A 245 -0.74 5.38 -23.44
N GLY A 246 -0.65 6.43 -24.26
CA GLY A 246 -1.32 6.49 -25.55
C GLY A 246 -2.81 6.82 -25.42
N GLU A 247 -3.43 7.14 -26.56
CA GLU A 247 -4.83 7.56 -26.64
C GLU A 247 -5.81 6.45 -26.20
N ASP A 248 -5.66 5.24 -26.73
CA ASP A 248 -6.58 4.13 -26.46
C ASP A 248 -6.58 3.70 -24.98
N GLN A 249 -5.39 3.63 -24.40
CA GLN A 249 -5.24 3.22 -23.00
C GLN A 249 -5.74 4.31 -22.04
N LEU A 250 -5.50 5.60 -22.35
CA LEU A 250 -6.09 6.70 -21.59
C LEU A 250 -7.62 6.69 -21.72
N ALA A 251 -8.16 6.43 -22.92
CA ALA A 251 -9.59 6.29 -23.14
C ALA A 251 -10.17 5.19 -22.24
N TRP A 252 -9.54 4.01 -22.21
CA TRP A 252 -9.95 2.92 -21.33
C TRP A 252 -9.85 3.25 -19.82
N TYR A 253 -8.79 3.93 -19.38
CA TYR A 253 -8.72 4.37 -17.98
C TYR A 253 -9.76 5.45 -17.65
N SER A 254 -10.23 6.19 -18.65
CA SER A 254 -11.25 7.22 -18.49
C SER A 254 -12.68 6.70 -18.55
N THR A 255 -12.91 5.47 -19.03
CA THR A 255 -14.27 4.88 -19.13
C THR A 255 -14.87 4.50 -17.77
N ASP A 256 -14.07 4.41 -16.71
CA ASP A 256 -14.47 3.87 -15.41
C ASP A 256 -14.94 4.94 -14.37
N VAL A 257 -15.04 6.24 -14.70
CA VAL A 257 -15.40 7.25 -13.67
C VAL A 257 -16.37 8.37 -14.07
N ASP A 258 -16.88 8.35 -15.30
CA ASP A 258 -18.00 9.22 -15.73
C ASP A 258 -19.28 8.42 -16.05
N GLY A 259 -19.31 7.09 -15.84
CA GLY A 259 -20.47 6.18 -16.01
C GLY A 259 -20.71 5.25 -14.80
N PRO A 260 -21.83 4.47 -14.76
CA PRO A 260 -22.07 3.52 -13.67
C PRO A 260 -20.98 2.44 -13.65
N VAL A 261 -20.47 2.13 -12.45
CA VAL A 261 -19.40 1.16 -12.19
C VAL A 261 -19.75 -0.17 -12.87
N VAL A 262 -19.09 -0.49 -13.99
CA VAL A 262 -19.18 -1.82 -14.57
C VAL A 262 -18.31 -2.72 -13.70
N SER A 263 -18.93 -3.74 -13.11
CA SER A 263 -18.24 -4.74 -12.31
C SER A 263 -17.00 -5.24 -13.04
N TYR A 264 -15.90 -5.35 -12.30
CA TYR A 264 -14.71 -6.05 -12.77
C TYR A 264 -15.10 -7.46 -13.19
N VAL A 265 -14.96 -7.77 -14.48
CA VAL A 265 -14.76 -9.13 -14.95
C VAL A 265 -13.33 -9.16 -15.48
N ASP A 266 -12.51 -10.02 -14.88
CA ASP A 266 -11.14 -10.30 -15.28
C ASP A 266 -11.13 -10.77 -16.75
N THR A 267 -10.84 -9.85 -17.67
CA THR A 267 -10.64 -10.18 -19.08
C THR A 267 -9.16 -10.45 -19.33
N ALA A 268 -8.59 -11.47 -18.69
CA ALA A 268 -7.45 -12.15 -19.27
C ALA A 268 -7.99 -13.06 -20.39
N GLY A 269 -7.71 -12.70 -21.64
CA GLY A 269 -8.00 -13.54 -22.83
C GLY A 269 -7.32 -14.92 -22.83
N LYS A 270 -6.68 -15.33 -21.72
CA LYS A 270 -6.38 -16.70 -21.30
C LYS A 270 -6.48 -16.78 -19.78
N ALA A 271 -7.32 -17.67 -19.27
CA ALA A 271 -7.47 -17.93 -17.84
C ALA A 271 -6.16 -18.44 -17.21
N PRO A 272 -5.73 -17.96 -16.03
CA PRO A 272 -5.09 -18.86 -15.09
C PRO A 272 -6.15 -19.91 -14.72
N LYS A 273 -5.80 -21.20 -14.78
CA LYS A 273 -6.66 -22.25 -14.22
C LYS A 273 -6.81 -21.98 -12.73
N VAL A 274 -7.88 -21.27 -12.36
CA VAL A 274 -8.36 -21.19 -10.99
C VAL A 274 -8.95 -22.56 -10.71
N ASN A 275 -8.14 -23.43 -10.12
CA ASN A 275 -8.67 -24.62 -9.47
C ASN A 275 -9.69 -24.14 -8.43
N ALA A 276 -10.82 -24.85 -8.30
CA ALA A 276 -11.92 -24.55 -7.39
C ALA A 276 -11.51 -24.50 -5.90
N SER A 277 -10.22 -24.63 -5.58
CA SER A 277 -9.62 -24.41 -4.27
C SER A 277 -9.20 -22.97 -3.96
N LEU A 278 -9.27 -22.02 -4.91
CA LEU A 278 -8.82 -20.62 -4.72
C LEU A 278 -9.95 -19.58 -4.58
N GLN A 279 -11.23 -20.00 -4.61
CA GLN A 279 -12.33 -19.16 -4.11
C GLN A 279 -12.17 -18.81 -2.61
N ASN A 280 -11.32 -19.53 -1.87
CA ASN A 280 -11.07 -19.25 -0.47
C ASN A 280 -10.12 -18.05 -0.22
N SER A 281 -9.29 -17.59 -1.15
CA SER A 281 -8.25 -16.59 -0.81
C SER A 281 -8.67 -15.11 -0.88
N LEU A 282 -9.78 -14.78 -1.55
CA LEU A 282 -10.39 -13.43 -1.49
C LEU A 282 -11.48 -13.31 -0.42
N LEU A 283 -12.04 -14.44 0.03
CA LEU A 283 -12.96 -14.54 1.18
C LEU A 283 -12.24 -14.56 2.54
N LEU A 284 -10.94 -14.89 2.57
CA LEU A 284 -10.15 -14.96 3.81
C LEU A 284 -9.86 -13.61 4.51
N TRP A 285 -10.20 -12.46 3.90
CA TRP A 285 -10.06 -11.14 4.55
C TRP A 285 -11.38 -10.53 5.02
N GLN A 286 -12.54 -11.13 4.70
CA GLN A 286 -13.85 -10.68 5.17
C GLN A 286 -14.46 -11.59 6.24
N ASP A 287 -13.93 -12.80 6.47
CA ASP A 287 -14.54 -13.80 7.34
C ASP A 287 -13.60 -14.37 8.43
N SER A 288 -12.87 -13.50 9.14
CA SER A 288 -12.33 -13.84 10.46
C SER A 288 -13.14 -13.15 11.55
N ARG A 289 -14.30 -13.74 11.87
CA ARG A 289 -15.01 -13.54 13.15
C ARG A 289 -14.22 -14.18 14.30
#